data_AF-A0A378FXN8-F1
#
_entry.id   AF-A0A378FXN8-F1
#
_cell.length_a   1.000
_cell.length_b   1.000
_cell.length_c   1.000
_cell.angle_alpha   90.00
_cell.angle_beta   90.00
_cell.angle_gamma   90.00
#
_symmetry.space_group_name_H-M   'P 1'
#
loop_
_entity.id
_entity.type
_entity.pdbx_description
1 polymer ?
#
loop_
_entity_poly.entity_id
_entity_poly.type
_entity_poly.pdbx_seq_one_letter_code
_entity_poly.pdbx_strand_id
1 'polypeptide(L)'
;MEKGLNQPALLSGLFSARAARVLGALAATSVSDYLSGLLIGAEVATFSERYRASRVVLVGEHSLSVRYQQAMAARGLAVSRCSGEAAFLSGIARMIDGQD
;
A
#
# COMPACT_ATOMS: atom_id res chain seq x y z
N MET A 1 2.54 -6.00 -7.82
CA MET A 1 2.97 -4.63 -7.44
C MET A 1 3.33 -3.81 -8.67
N GLU A 2 4.33 -4.24 -9.45
CA GLU A 2 4.76 -3.57 -10.69
C GLU A 2 3.63 -3.16 -11.64
N LYS A 3 2.70 -4.08 -11.95
CA LYS A 3 1.54 -3.77 -12.80
C LYS A 3 0.68 -2.61 -12.29
N GLY A 4 0.43 -2.55 -10.97
CA GLY A 4 -0.33 -1.45 -10.37
C GLY A 4 0.42 -0.14 -10.42
N LEU A 5 1.75 -0.18 -10.23
CA LEU A 5 2.60 0.99 -10.35
C LEU A 5 2.63 1.53 -11.79
N ASN A 6 2.54 0.69 -12.82
CA ASN A 6 2.67 1.13 -14.21
C ASN A 6 1.34 1.41 -14.91
N GLN A 7 0.22 0.94 -14.35
CA GLN A 7 -1.11 1.06 -14.97
C GLN A 7 -2.13 1.57 -13.96
N PRO A 8 -2.44 2.89 -13.97
CA PRO A 8 -3.50 3.43 -13.12
C PRO A 8 -4.92 3.00 -13.54
N ALA A 9 -5.08 2.40 -14.74
CA ALA A 9 -6.34 1.83 -15.23
C ALA A 9 -6.71 0.52 -14.51
N LEU A 10 -7.12 0.63 -13.26
CA LEU A 10 -7.39 -0.48 -12.33
C LEU A 10 -8.36 -1.53 -12.90
N LEU A 11 -9.41 -1.09 -13.58
CA LEU A 11 -10.46 -1.98 -14.12
C LEU A 11 -9.92 -3.00 -15.12
N SER A 12 -9.01 -2.57 -16.00
CA SER A 12 -8.36 -3.47 -16.97
C SER A 12 -7.43 -4.46 -16.26
N GLY A 13 -6.70 -4.00 -15.25
CA GLY A 13 -5.84 -4.85 -14.43
C GLY A 13 -6.60 -5.93 -13.65
N LEU A 14 -7.77 -5.59 -13.09
CA LEU A 14 -8.65 -6.51 -12.38
C LEU A 14 -9.22 -7.58 -13.31
N PHE A 15 -9.70 -7.19 -14.49
CA PHE A 15 -10.18 -8.16 -15.48
C PHE A 15 -9.05 -9.08 -15.96
N SER A 16 -7.87 -8.52 -16.19
CA SER A 16 -6.67 -9.28 -16.56
C SER A 16 -6.27 -10.29 -15.48
N ALA A 17 -6.44 -9.97 -14.19
CA ALA A 17 -6.20 -10.90 -13.09
C ALA A 17 -7.13 -12.13 -13.19
N ARG A 18 -8.42 -11.89 -13.45
CA ARG A 18 -9.41 -12.95 -13.67
C ARG A 18 -9.08 -13.78 -14.91
N ALA A 19 -8.75 -13.13 -16.02
CA ALA A 19 -8.38 -13.82 -17.25
C ALA A 19 -7.15 -14.72 -17.03
N ALA A 20 -6.10 -14.23 -16.36
CA ALA A 20 -4.92 -15.02 -16.02
C ALA A 20 -5.26 -16.24 -15.13
N ARG A 21 -6.20 -16.10 -14.19
CA ARG A 21 -6.67 -17.23 -13.37
C ARG A 21 -7.42 -18.28 -14.18
N VAL A 22 -8.29 -17.85 -15.10
CA VAL A 22 -9.08 -18.75 -15.96
C VAL A 22 -8.18 -19.49 -16.94
N LEU A 23 -7.20 -18.80 -17.52
CA LEU A 23 -6.24 -19.34 -18.48
C LEU A 23 -5.10 -20.14 -17.83
N GLY A 24 -5.09 -20.28 -16.50
CA GLY A 24 -4.06 -21.04 -15.76
C GLY A 24 -2.72 -20.34 -15.58
N ALA A 25 -2.57 -19.09 -16.05
CA ALA A 25 -1.37 -18.28 -15.87
C ALA A 25 -1.19 -17.72 -14.44
N LEU A 26 -2.24 -17.77 -13.61
CA LEU A 26 -2.21 -17.37 -12.21
C LEU A 26 -2.80 -18.48 -11.32
N ALA A 27 -1.98 -18.98 -10.38
CA ALA A 27 -2.41 -19.99 -9.42
C ALA A 27 -3.52 -19.44 -8.49
N ALA A 28 -4.46 -20.30 -8.11
CA ALA A 28 -5.59 -19.92 -7.24
C ALA A 28 -5.14 -19.34 -5.89
N THR A 29 -4.09 -19.90 -5.30
CA THR A 29 -3.49 -19.46 -4.03
C THR A 29 -2.82 -18.09 -4.13
N SER A 30 -2.42 -17.67 -5.33
CA SER A 30 -1.70 -16.41 -5.56
C SER A 30 -2.61 -15.24 -5.97
N VAL A 31 -3.92 -15.48 -6.17
CA VAL A 31 -4.85 -14.42 -6.61
C VAL A 31 -4.93 -13.29 -5.59
N SER A 32 -5.01 -13.60 -4.30
CA SER A 32 -5.08 -12.61 -3.22
C SER A 32 -3.83 -11.71 -3.21
N ASP A 33 -2.64 -12.31 -3.26
CA ASP A 33 -1.38 -11.58 -3.28
C ASP A 33 -1.20 -10.73 -4.54
N TYR A 34 -1.58 -11.27 -5.70
CA TYR A 34 -1.55 -10.54 -6.96
C TYR A 34 -2.46 -9.31 -6.92
N LEU A 35 -3.70 -9.47 -6.47
CA LEU A 35 -4.67 -8.37 -6.36
C LEU A 35 -4.22 -7.33 -5.34
N SER A 36 -3.76 -7.75 -4.16
CA SER A 36 -3.16 -6.85 -3.16
C SER A 36 -2.05 -6.01 -3.77
N GLY A 37 -1.11 -6.63 -4.49
CA GLY A 37 -0.05 -5.91 -5.16
C GLY A 37 -0.52 -4.98 -6.28
N LEU A 38 -1.57 -5.34 -7.01
CA LEU A 38 -2.16 -4.49 -8.06
C LEU A 38 -2.78 -3.23 -7.45
N LEU A 39 -3.60 -3.40 -6.40
CA LEU A 39 -4.32 -2.30 -5.75
C LEU A 39 -3.35 -1.33 -5.04
N ILE A 40 -2.43 -1.85 -4.20
CA ILE A 40 -1.45 -1.02 -3.49
C ILE A 40 -0.56 -0.26 -4.48
N GLY A 41 -0.13 -0.92 -5.56
CA GLY A 41 0.68 -0.27 -6.59
C GLY A 41 -0.05 0.90 -7.26
N ALA A 42 -1.33 0.71 -7.61
CA ALA A 42 -2.13 1.75 -8.25
C ALA A 42 -2.44 2.92 -7.29
N GLU A 43 -2.68 2.64 -6.02
CA GLU A 43 -2.85 3.66 -4.99
C GLU A 43 -1.59 4.51 -4.83
N VAL A 44 -0.43 3.88 -4.64
CA VAL A 44 0.84 4.58 -4.49
C VAL A 44 1.20 5.36 -5.75
N ALA A 45 0.89 4.83 -6.93
CA ALA A 45 1.07 5.52 -8.18
C ALA A 45 0.33 6.85 -8.20
N THR A 46 -0.98 6.77 -7.97
CA THR A 46 -1.89 7.93 -7.91
C THR A 46 -1.49 8.90 -6.81
N PHE A 47 -1.10 8.39 -5.64
CA PHE A 47 -0.63 9.19 -4.51
C PHE A 47 0.61 10.01 -4.89
N SER A 48 1.63 9.37 -5.47
CA SER A 48 2.90 10.03 -5.80
C SER A 48 2.77 11.11 -6.89
N GLU A 49 1.83 10.93 -7.82
CA GLU A 49 1.54 11.91 -8.87
C GLU A 49 0.77 13.12 -8.32
N ARG A 50 -0.19 12.86 -7.42
CA ARG A 50 -1.02 13.90 -6.81
C ARG A 50 -0.30 14.67 -5.71
N TYR A 51 0.41 13.97 -4.84
CA TYR A 51 1.09 14.49 -3.68
C TYR A 51 2.59 14.32 -3.89
N ARG A 52 3.26 15.41 -4.28
CA ARG A 52 4.73 15.49 -4.45
C ARG A 52 5.45 15.48 -3.08
N ALA A 53 5.12 14.50 -2.25
CA ALA A 53 5.70 14.34 -0.93
C ALA A 53 7.16 13.89 -1.05
N SER A 54 8.05 14.50 -0.27
CA SER A 54 9.44 14.05 -0.14
C SER A 54 9.61 12.93 0.88
N ARG A 55 8.67 12.82 1.84
CA ARG A 55 8.66 11.79 2.89
C ARG A 55 7.24 11.40 3.27
N VAL A 56 7.03 10.12 3.54
CA VAL A 56 5.76 9.55 4.01
C VAL A 56 5.98 8.74 5.29
N VAL A 57 5.07 8.87 6.26
CA VAL A 57 5.02 8.00 7.43
C VAL A 57 3.87 7.01 7.25
N LEU A 58 4.19 5.73 7.20
CA LEU A 58 3.20 4.65 7.19
C LEU A 58 2.85 4.27 8.61
N VAL A 59 1.58 4.40 8.97
CA VAL A 59 1.05 4.01 10.27
C VAL A 59 0.11 2.84 10.07
N GLY A 60 0.41 1.68 10.67
CA GLY A 60 -0.44 0.51 10.52
C GLY A 60 0.21 -0.79 10.97
N GLU A 61 -0.41 -1.90 10.56
CA GLU A 61 0.10 -3.26 10.80
C GLU A 61 1.39 -3.51 9.99
N HIS A 62 2.29 -4.32 10.54
CA HIS A 62 3.61 -4.54 9.98
C HIS A 62 3.60 -5.10 8.56
N SER A 63 2.88 -6.19 8.31
CA SER A 63 2.84 -6.87 7.01
C SER A 63 2.30 -5.97 5.91
N LEU A 64 1.26 -5.17 6.19
CA LEU A 64 0.72 -4.21 5.24
C LEU A 64 1.68 -3.04 5.00
N SER A 65 2.28 -2.52 6.08
CA SER A 65 3.24 -1.41 5.99
C SER A 65 4.48 -1.79 5.18
N VAL A 66 4.92 -3.06 5.21
CA VAL A 66 6.00 -3.56 4.34
C VAL A 66 5.60 -3.47 2.87
N ARG A 67 4.37 -3.88 2.51
CA ARG A 67 3.89 -3.83 1.11
C ARG A 67 3.81 -2.40 0.59
N TYR A 68 3.31 -1.46 1.40
CA TYR A 68 3.30 -0.03 1.03
C TYR A 68 4.71 0.55 0.94
N GLN A 69 5.61 0.20 1.87
CA GLN A 69 7.00 0.66 1.83
C GLN A 69 7.68 0.23 0.52
N GLN A 70 7.48 -1.02 0.10
CA GLN A 70 8.00 -1.53 -1.17
C GLN A 70 7.47 -0.73 -2.37
N ALA A 71 6.16 -0.51 -2.43
CA ALA A 71 5.54 0.25 -3.52
C ALA A 71 6.02 1.71 -3.56
N MET A 72 6.12 2.37 -2.40
CA MET A 72 6.57 3.76 -2.29
C MET A 72 8.06 3.91 -2.60
N ALA A 73 8.90 2.96 -2.18
CA ALA A 73 10.31 2.93 -2.55
C ALA A 73 10.50 2.78 -4.07
N ALA A 74 9.64 1.99 -4.74
CA ALA A 74 9.64 1.89 -6.19
C ALA A 74 9.26 3.20 -6.91
N ARG A 75 8.64 4.16 -6.21
CA ARG A 75 8.39 5.54 -6.67
C ARG A 75 9.41 6.56 -6.15
N GLY A 76 10.49 6.11 -5.50
CA GLY A 76 11.55 6.99 -4.99
C GLY A 76 11.17 7.79 -3.75
N LEU A 77 10.08 7.44 -3.05
CA LEU A 77 9.63 8.14 -1.85
C LEU A 77 10.41 7.65 -0.61
N ALA A 78 10.86 8.57 0.23
CA ALA A 78 11.42 8.22 1.54
C ALA A 78 10.30 7.84 2.50
N VAL A 79 10.39 6.65 3.11
CA VAL A 79 9.32 6.11 3.96
C VAL A 79 9.84 5.78 5.35
N SER A 80 9.08 6.15 6.37
CA SER A 80 9.25 5.70 7.75
C SER A 80 8.01 4.93 8.18
N ARG A 81 8.16 3.93 9.05
CA ARG A 81 7.04 3.12 9.55
C ARG A 81 6.83 3.38 11.03
N CYS A 82 5.56 3.39 11.44
CA CYS A 82 5.12 3.49 12.82
C CYS A 82 4.06 2.41 13.06
N SER A 83 4.14 1.71 14.20
CA SER A 83 3.10 0.77 14.60
C SER A 83 1.80 1.54 14.83
N GLY A 84 0.70 1.05 14.27
CA GLY A 84 -0.63 1.62 14.51
C GLY A 84 -1.01 1.62 16.00
N GLU A 85 -0.65 0.56 16.72
CA GLU A 85 -0.89 0.46 18.17
C GLU A 85 -0.06 1.49 18.95
N ALA A 86 1.23 1.60 18.64
CA ALA A 86 2.11 2.56 19.31
C ALA A 86 1.66 4.01 19.04
N ALA A 87 1.26 4.32 17.80
CA ALA A 87 0.72 5.61 17.43
C ALA A 87 -0.57 5.92 18.20
N PHE A 88 -1.46 4.94 18.33
CA PHE A 88 -2.71 5.08 19.07
C PHE A 88 -2.47 5.34 20.55
N LEU A 89 -1.67 4.50 21.22
CA LEU A 89 -1.36 4.63 22.64
C LEU A 89 -0.68 5.97 22.96
N SER A 90 0.29 6.38 22.12
CA SER A 90 0.97 7.67 22.27
C SER A 90 0.00 8.85 22.12
N GLY A 91 -0.99 8.73 21.24
CA GLY A 91 -2.04 9.73 21.07
C GLY A 91 -2.92 9.86 22.31
N ILE A 92 -3.40 8.74 22.84
CA ILE A 92 -4.24 8.71 24.05
C ILE A 92 -3.48 9.26 25.26
N ALA A 93 -2.24 8.82 25.49
CA ALA A 93 -1.42 9.32 26.59
C ALA A 93 -1.28 10.85 26.55
N ARG A 94 -0.97 11.40 25.37
CA ARG A 94 -0.87 12.86 25.19
C ARG A 94 -2.17 13.62 25.43
N MET A 95 -3.32 13.01 25.12
CA MET A 95 -4.62 13.63 25.40
C MET A 95 -4.91 13.68 26.90
N ILE A 96 -4.49 12.65 27.65
CA ILE A 96 -4.65 12.61 29.11
C ILE A 96 -3.71 13.61 29.78
N ASP A 97 -2.44 13.66 29.37
CA ASP A 97 -1.43 14.56 29.94
C ASP A 97 -1.66 16.05 29.58
N GLY A 98 -2.46 16.33 28.56
CA GLY A 98 -2.80 17.69 28.11
C GLY A 98 -4.11 18.24 28.69
N GLN A 99 -4.68 17.61 29.72
CA GLN A 99 -5.89 18.06 30.44
C GLN A 99 -5.58 18.76 31.77
N ASP A 100 -4.32 19.10 32.03
CA ASP A 100 -3.89 20.05 33.08
C ASP A 100 -3.68 21.47 32.50
#